data_AF-K9ZXG7-F1
#
_entry.id   AF-K9ZXG7-F1
#
_cell.length_a   1.000
_cell.length_b   1.000
_cell.length_c   1.000
_cell.angle_alpha   90.00
_cell.angle_beta   90.00
_cell.angle_gamma   90.00
#
_symmetry.space_group_name_H-M   'P 1'
#
loop_
_entity.id
_entity.type
_entity.pdbx_description
1 polymer ?
#
loop_
_entity_poly.entity_id
_entity_poly.type
_entity_poly.pdbx_seq_one_letter_code
_entity_poly.pdbx_strand_id
1 'polypeptide(L)' 'MSGPKVLILIGLALTVLGVVWLASPQTFPKLFSWFGRLPGDIRIHNENASVFIPLTSMIVVSVALSLLFRLFK' A
#
# COMPACT_ATOMS: atom_id res chain seq x y z
N MET A 1 -13.85 -14.81 11.93
CA MET A 1 -14.11 -15.42 10.60
C MET A 1 -13.36 -16.74 10.52
N SER A 2 -13.94 -17.80 9.95
CA SER A 2 -13.21 -19.06 9.76
C SER A 2 -12.09 -18.89 8.72
N GLY A 3 -10.95 -19.56 8.93
CA GLY A 3 -9.78 -19.47 8.05
C GLY A 3 -10.09 -19.59 6.54
N PRO A 4 -10.96 -20.52 6.10
CA PRO A 4 -11.34 -20.63 4.68
C PRO A 4 -12.05 -19.39 4.12
N LYS A 5 -12.90 -18.73 4.91
CA LYS A 5 -13.62 -17.53 4.49
C LYS A 5 -12.67 -16.34 4.29
N VAL A 6 -11.61 -16.26 5.10
CA VAL A 6 -10.57 -15.22 4.96
C VAL A 6 -9.80 -15.42 3.66
N LEU A 7 -9.43 -16.66 3.32
CA LEU A 7 -8.75 -16.97 2.06
C LEU A 7 -9.59 -16.60 0.84
N ILE A 8 -10.89 -16.92 0.85
CA ILE A 8 -11.82 -16.55 -0.21
C ILE A 8 -11.91 -15.02 -0.36
N LEU A 9 -12.02 -14.30 0.76
CA LEU A 9 -12.11 -12.84 0.74
C LEU A 9 -10.84 -12.20 0.18
N ILE A 10 -9.66 -12.70 0.57
CA ILE A 10 -8.36 -12.24 0.04
C ILE A 10 -8.28 -12.50 -1.47
N GLY A 11 -8.65 -13.70 -1.93
CA GLY A 11 -8.64 -14.04 -3.36
C GLY A 11 -9.57 -13.15 -4.19
N LEU A 12 -10.76 -12.83 -3.66
CA LEU A 12 -11.69 -11.92 -4.31
C LEU A 12 -11.11 -10.50 -4.38
N ALA A 13 -10.53 -10.01 -3.29
CA ALA A 13 -9.89 -8.69 -3.26
C ALA A 13 -8.74 -8.59 -4.28
N LEU A 14 -7.87 -9.60 -4.35
CA LEU A 14 -6.78 -9.66 -5.33
C LEU A 14 -7.30 -9.69 -6.77
N THR A 15 -8.38 -10.42 -7.04
CA THR A 15 -9.00 -10.47 -8.37
C THR A 15 -9.50 -9.09 -8.80
N VAL A 16 -10.23 -8.39 -7.91
CA VAL A 16 -10.71 -7.03 -8.18
C VAL A 16 -9.55 -6.07 -8.43
N LEU A 17 -8.49 -6.13 -7.60
CA LEU A 17 -7.29 -5.32 -7.79
C LEU A 17 -6.64 -5.59 -9.15
N GLY A 18 -6.54 -6.86 -9.57
CA GLY A 18 -6.00 -7.25 -10.87
C GLY A 18 -6.83 -6.72 -12.05
N VAL A 19 -8.16 -6.78 -11.96
CA VAL A 19 -9.05 -6.24 -13.00
C VAL A 19 -8.94 -4.72 -13.09
N VAL A 20 -8.90 -4.01 -11.96
CA VAL A 20 -8.71 -2.55 -11.94
C VAL A 20 -7.35 -2.17 -12.52
N TRP A 21 -6.29 -2.93 -12.22
CA TRP A 21 -4.97 -2.72 -12.82
C TRP A 21 -5.02 -2.90 -14.34
N LEU A 22 -5.63 -3.98 -14.83
CA LEU A 22 -5.75 -4.27 -16.25
C LEU A 22 -6.54 -3.18 -17.00
N ALA A 23 -7.66 -2.74 -16.42
CA ALA A 23 -8.54 -1.73 -17.02
C ALA A 23 -7.97 -0.30 -16.93
N SER A 24 -7.02 -0.03 -16.02
CA SER A 24 -6.44 1.29 -15.82
C SER A 24 -4.96 1.22 -15.45
N PRO A 25 -4.09 0.88 -16.43
CA PRO A 25 -2.67 0.64 -16.19
C PRO A 25 -1.94 1.86 -15.60
N GLN A 26 -2.39 3.08 -15.89
CA GLN A 26 -1.79 4.31 -15.40
C GLN A 26 -2.32 4.74 -14.01
N THR A 27 -3.47 4.22 -13.59
CA THR A 27 -4.12 4.63 -12.32
C THR A 27 -3.45 3.98 -11.13
N PHE A 28 -3.06 2.71 -11.22
CA PHE A 28 -2.37 2.00 -10.13
C PHE A 28 -1.03 2.67 -9.74
N PRO A 29 -0.12 2.97 -10.68
CA PRO A 29 1.12 3.68 -10.38
C PRO A 29 0.87 5.06 -9.78
N LYS A 30 -0.17 5.77 -10.25
CA LYS A 30 -0.54 7.10 -9.74
C LYS A 30 -1.09 7.03 -8.32
N LEU A 31 -1.90 6.02 -8.01
CA LEU A 31 -2.48 5.81 -6.68
C LEU A 31 -1.43 5.47 -5.63
N PHE A 32 -0.29 4.88 -6.00
CA PHE A 32 0.84 4.63 -5.09
C PHE A 32 1.99 5.63 -5.26
N SER A 33 1.89 6.59 -6.18
CA SER A 33 2.97 7.55 -6.45
C SER A 33 3.29 8.48 -5.28
N TRP A 34 2.33 8.69 -4.37
CA TRP A 34 2.51 9.46 -3.14
C TRP A 34 3.27 8.67 -2.07
N PHE A 35 3.26 7.34 -2.15
CA PHE A 35 3.89 6.46 -1.19
C PHE A 35 5.42 6.61 -1.26
N GLY A 36 6.03 7.00 -0.16
CA GLY A 36 7.46 7.30 -0.12
C GLY A 36 7.85 8.69 -0.59
N ARG A 37 6.90 9.57 -0.90
CA ARG A 37 7.16 10.95 -1.32
C ARG A 37 6.62 11.97 -0.31
N LEU A 38 6.29 11.52 0.90
CA LEU A 38 5.84 12.39 1.98
C LEU A 38 7.04 13.15 2.59
N PRO A 39 6.83 14.37 3.11
CA PRO A 39 7.88 15.08 3.83
C PRO A 39 8.39 14.23 5.00
N GLY A 40 9.71 14.04 5.07
CA GLY A 40 10.36 13.14 6.04
C GLY A 40 10.65 11.72 5.54
N ASP A 41 10.16 11.34 4.35
CA ASP A 41 10.67 10.15 3.66
C ASP A 41 12.07 10.45 3.10
N ILE A 42 13.04 9.58 3.39
CA ILE A 42 14.44 9.78 3.01
C ILE A 42 14.73 8.97 1.74
N ARG A 43 15.20 9.66 0.70
CA ARG A 43 15.66 9.05 -0.55
C ARG A 43 17.12 9.45 -0.77
N ILE A 44 18.01 8.50 -0.64
CA ILE A 44 19.44 8.68 -0.93
C ILE A 44 19.70 7.96 -2.23
N HIS A 45 19.99 8.73 -3.29
CA HIS A 45 20.43 8.21 -4.57
C HIS A 45 21.94 8.41 -4.69
N ASN A 46 22.65 7.32 -4.90
CA ASN A 46 24.08 7.30 -5.17
C ASN A 46 24.32 6.56 -6.49
N GLU A 47 25.47 6.77 -7.11
CA GLU A 47 25.77 6.25 -8.46
C GLU A 47 25.69 4.71 -8.54
N ASN A 48 26.01 4.02 -7.43
CA ASN A 48 25.99 2.56 -7.33
C ASN A 48 24.90 2.01 -6.42
N ALA A 49 24.14 2.85 -5.71
CA ALA A 49 23.18 2.39 -4.70
C ALA A 49 22.06 3.40 -4.48
N SER A 50 20.84 2.89 -4.34
CA SER A 50 19.66 3.67 -3.99
C SER A 50 19.08 3.16 -2.68
N VAL A 51 19.07 4.02 -1.65
CA VAL A 51 18.48 3.71 -0.34
C VAL A 51 17.21 4.54 -0.17
N PHE A 52 16.12 3.85 0.17
CA PHE A 52 14.81 4.46 0.37
C PHE A 52 14.27 4.09 1.74
N ILE A 53 14.01 5.11 2.57
CA ILE A 53 13.53 4.97 3.95
C ILE A 53 12.21 5.75 4.10
N PRO A 54 11.05 5.09 3.92
CA PRO A 54 9.73 5.72 3.96
C PRO A 54 9.19 5.92 5.39
N LEU A 55 9.90 6.64 6.26
CA LEU A 55 9.51 6.81 7.67
C LEU A 55 8.10 7.39 7.82
N THR A 56 7.83 8.52 7.18
CA THR A 56 6.55 9.23 7.32
C THR A 56 5.43 8.42 6.69
N SER A 57 5.68 7.87 5.49
CA SER A 57 4.72 7.00 4.82
C SER A 57 4.33 5.78 5.67
N MET A 58 5.29 5.10 6.31
CA MET A 58 4.99 3.95 7.17
C MET A 58 4.19 4.34 8.41
N ILE A 59 4.48 5.49 9.02
CA ILE A 59 3.72 5.99 10.18
C ILE A 59 2.26 6.25 9.77
N VAL A 60 2.04 6.93 8.64
CA VAL A 60 0.68 7.20 8.13
C VAL A 60 -0.09 5.90 7.90
N VAL A 61 0.54 4.92 7.26
CA VAL A 61 -0.08 3.59 7.03
C VAL A 61 -0.43 2.91 8.35
N SER A 62 0.48 2.92 9.31
CA SER A 62 0.27 2.30 10.62
C SER A 62 -0.91 2.93 11.37
N VAL A 63 -0.99 4.26 11.38
CA VAL A 63 -2.11 4.98 11.99
C VAL A 63 -3.42 4.68 11.27
N ALA A 64 -3.43 4.71 9.93
CA ALA A 64 -4.61 4.42 9.12
C ALA A 64 -5.14 3.00 9.37
N LEU A 65 -4.27 1.99 9.34
CA LEU A 65 -4.63 0.61 9.66
C LEU A 65 -5.13 0.47 11.10
N SER A 66 -4.47 1.12 12.05
CA SER A 66 -4.88 1.10 13.46
C SER A 66 -6.29 1.68 13.65
N LEU A 67 -6.59 2.78 12.95
CA LEU A 67 -7.91 3.41 12.99
C LEU A 67 -8.96 2.54 12.31
N LEU A 68 -8.62 1.96 11.16
CA LEU A 68 -9.49 1.04 10.42
C LEU A 68 -9.85 -0.19 11.27
N PHE A 69 -8.87 -0.82 11.92
CA PHE A 69 -9.13 -1.92 12.85
C PHE A 69 -9.99 -1.49 14.04
N ARG A 70 -9.86 -0.26 14.55
CA ARG A 70 -10.72 0.24 15.62
C ARG A 70 -12.16 0.49 15.17
N LEU A 71 -12.37 0.88 13.92
CA LEU A 71 -13.71 1.11 13.35
C LEU A 71 -14.45 -0.18 13.00
N PHE A 72 -13.73 -1.25 12.66
CA PHE A 72 -14.29 -2.57 12.31
C PHE A 72 -14.17 -3.61 13.44
N LYS A 73 -13.65 -3.23 14.60
CA LYS A 73 -13.69 -4.03 15.83
C LYS A 73 -15.03 -3.85 16.52
#